data_AF-A0A9K3DCB4-F1
#
_entry.id   AF-A0A9K3DCB4-F1
#
_cell.length_a   1.000
_cell.length_b   1.000
_cell.length_c   1.000
_cell.angle_alpha   90.00
_cell.angle_beta   90.00
_cell.angle_gamma   90.00
#
_symmetry.space_group_name_H-M   'P 1'
#
loop_
_entity.id
_entity.type
_entity.pdbx_description
1 polymer ?
#
loop_
_entity_poly.entity_id
_entity_poly.type
_entity_poly.pdbx_seq_one_letter_code
_entity_poly.pdbx_strand_id
1 'polypeptide(L)'
;DHKIVYEDEGDCSTEYLPGSVVISVTVLDHPVFTREGDDLHTDLTLTLSEALTGCTRTITHLDSHEVVVRRKSVTQPGDIVLKKGEGMPKTNGEYGDLYVHLK
;
A
#
# COMPACT_ATOMS: atom_id res chain seq x y z
N ASP A 1 12.04 1.13 7.06
CA ASP A 1 13.01 0.03 7.24
C ASP A 1 12.74 -0.74 8.51
N HIS A 2 12.29 -1.98 8.37
CA HIS A 2 12.16 -2.90 9.51
C HIS A 2 13.40 -3.80 9.56
N LYS A 3 14.15 -3.72 10.65
CA LYS A 3 15.34 -4.51 10.91
C LYS A 3 15.02 -5.54 11.99
N ILE A 4 15.22 -6.81 11.68
CA ILE A 4 15.13 -7.93 12.63
C ILE A 4 16.55 -8.42 12.87
N VAL A 5 16.94 -8.52 14.13
CA VAL A 5 18.28 -8.96 14.54
C VAL A 5 18.14 -10.27 15.30
N TYR A 6 18.85 -11.29 14.83
CA TYR A 6 19.03 -12.54 15.54
C TYR A 6 20.48 -12.57 16.04
N GLU A 7 20.63 -12.52 17.36
CA GLU A 7 21.94 -12.58 18.01
C GLU A 7 22.46 -14.02 18.00
N ASP A 8 23.77 -14.20 17.83
CA ASP A 8 24.46 -15.49 17.91
C ASP A 8 24.00 -16.60 16.93
N GLU A 9 23.24 -16.23 15.89
CA GLU A 9 22.78 -17.14 14.82
C GLU A 9 23.68 -17.12 13.56
N GLY A 10 24.84 -16.47 13.65
CA GLY A 10 25.85 -16.43 12.59
C GLY A 10 26.70 -17.68 12.54
N ASP A 11 27.66 -17.71 11.61
CA ASP A 11 28.55 -18.86 11.47
C ASP A 11 29.40 -19.06 12.73
N CYS A 12 29.53 -20.31 13.18
CA CYS A 12 30.15 -20.66 14.45
C CYS A 12 31.44 -21.44 14.21
N SER A 13 32.51 -21.05 14.89
CA SER A 13 33.80 -21.75 14.87
C SER A 13 34.37 -21.94 16.28
N THR A 14 35.37 -22.80 16.41
CA THR A 14 36.05 -23.05 17.69
C THR A 14 36.83 -21.82 18.20
N GLU A 15 37.14 -20.84 17.34
CA GLU A 15 37.99 -19.68 17.68
C GLU A 15 37.20 -18.39 17.97
N TYR A 16 35.94 -18.30 17.55
CA TYR A 16 35.12 -17.10 17.71
C TYR A 16 33.66 -17.41 18.01
N LEU A 17 33.05 -16.56 18.82
CA LEU A 17 31.61 -16.59 19.09
C LEU A 17 30.83 -16.29 17.79
N PRO A 18 29.67 -16.92 17.59
CA PRO A 18 28.85 -16.71 16.41
C PRO A 18 28.41 -15.25 16.29
N GLY A 19 28.41 -14.74 15.06
CA GLY A 19 27.97 -13.37 14.77
C GLY A 19 26.44 -13.20 14.83
N SER A 20 25.95 -11.97 14.71
CA SER A 20 24.51 -11.72 14.59
C SER A 20 24.04 -11.71 13.14
N VAL A 21 22.87 -12.27 12.87
CA VAL A 21 22.19 -12.20 11.57
C VAL A 21 21.23 -11.02 11.57
N VAL A 22 21.42 -10.10 10.62
CA VAL A 22 20.57 -8.92 10.44
C VAL A 22 19.73 -9.10 9.19
N ILE A 23 18.41 -9.09 9.36
CA ILE A 23 17.45 -9.11 8.26
C ILE A 23 16.85 -7.72 8.10
N SER A 24 17.00 -7.12 6.93
CA SER A 24 16.34 -5.88 6.55
C SER A 24 15.17 -6.18 5.60
N VAL A 25 13.97 -5.78 5.99
CA VAL A 25 12.78 -5.90 5.13
C VAL A 25 12.68 -4.65 4.26
N THR A 26 12.73 -4.86 2.95
CA THR A 26 12.53 -3.82 1.94
C THR A 26 11.23 -4.09 1.20
N VAL A 27 10.40 -3.06 1.05
CA VAL A 27 9.17 -3.14 0.26
C VAL A 27 9.52 -2.99 -1.22
N LEU A 28 9.06 -3.92 -2.05
CA LEU A 28 9.22 -3.86 -3.50
C LEU A 28 8.09 -3.02 -4.11
N ASP A 29 8.39 -2.36 -5.23
CA ASP A 29 7.40 -1.61 -5.98
C ASP A 29 6.32 -2.56 -6.53
N HIS A 30 5.05 -2.19 -6.35
CA HIS A 30 3.91 -2.92 -6.88
C HIS A 30 3.35 -2.17 -8.10
N PRO A 31 2.90 -2.86 -9.17
CA PRO A 31 2.48 -2.21 -10.41
C PRO A 31 1.25 -1.31 -10.27
N VAL A 32 0.40 -1.55 -9.27
CA VAL A 32 -0.90 -0.86 -9.10
C VAL A 32 -0.95 0.02 -7.84
N PHE A 33 -0.14 -0.32 -6.84
CA PHE A 33 -0.27 0.26 -5.51
C PHE A 33 1.08 0.78 -5.04
N THR A 34 1.06 1.95 -4.43
CA THR A 34 2.23 2.53 -3.77
C THR A 34 1.92 2.67 -2.29
N ARG A 35 2.80 2.14 -1.45
CA ARG A 35 2.64 2.23 0.01
C ARG A 35 3.31 3.49 0.52
N GLU A 36 2.59 4.31 1.26
CA GLU A 36 3.12 5.47 1.97
C GLU A 36 2.80 5.35 3.46
N GLY A 37 3.79 4.90 4.24
CA GLY A 37 3.57 4.59 5.66
C GLY A 37 2.59 3.43 5.86
N ASP A 38 1.43 3.73 6.45
CA ASP A 38 0.33 2.77 6.66
C ASP A 38 -0.78 2.91 5.61
N ASP A 39 -0.69 3.94 4.77
CA ASP A 39 -1.70 4.23 3.75
C ASP A 39 -1.27 3.66 2.39
N LEU A 40 -2.27 3.43 1.54
CA LEU A 40 -2.09 2.89 0.19
C LEU A 40 -2.54 3.92 -0.84
N HIS A 41 -1.78 4.07 -1.91
CA HIS A 41 -2.09 4.96 -3.02
C HIS A 41 -2.25 4.16 -4.30
N THR A 42 -3.21 4.54 -5.12
CA THR A 42 -3.41 3.98 -6.46
C THR A 42 -3.88 5.05 -7.43
N ASP A 43 -3.53 4.89 -8.70
CA ASP A 43 -3.94 5.77 -9.78
C ASP A 43 -5.09 5.16 -10.57
N LEU A 44 -6.18 5.91 -10.74
CA LEU A 44 -7.33 5.52 -11.55
C LEU A 44 -7.46 6.49 -12.73
N THR A 45 -7.08 6.02 -13.91
CA THR A 45 -7.23 6.77 -15.15
C THR A 45 -8.70 6.80 -15.59
N LEU A 46 -9.26 7.99 -15.76
CA LEU A 46 -10.63 8.22 -16.20
C LEU A 46 -10.67 8.78 -17.62
N THR A 47 -11.75 8.46 -18.34
CA THR A 47 -12.05 9.16 -19.59
C THR A 47 -12.67 10.54 -19.31
N LEU A 48 -12.54 11.48 -20.24
CA LEU A 48 -13.13 12.82 -20.09
C LEU A 48 -14.65 12.77 -19.85
N SER A 49 -15.35 11.85 -20.52
CA SER A 49 -16.79 11.67 -20.33
C SER A 49 -17.11 11.21 -18.91
N GLU A 50 -16.38 10.22 -18.38
CA GLU A 50 -16.52 9.74 -16.99
C GLU A 50 -16.19 10.82 -15.95
N ALA A 51 -15.18 11.66 -16.22
CA ALA A 51 -14.82 12.76 -15.35
C ALA A 51 -15.92 13.84 -15.29
N LEU A 52 -16.69 14.05 -16.36
CA LEU A 52 -17.76 15.05 -16.44
C LEU A 52 -19.12 14.53 -15.93
N THR A 53 -19.46 13.27 -16.20
CA THR A 53 -20.78 12.69 -15.84
C THR A 53 -20.77 11.95 -14.51
N GLY A 54 -19.58 11.73 -13.93
CA GLY A 54 -19.38 10.90 -12.75
C GLY A 54 -19.05 9.46 -13.13
N CYS A 55 -18.24 8.81 -12.31
CA CYS A 55 -17.71 7.48 -12.57
C CYS A 55 -18.02 6.52 -11.43
N THR A 56 -18.22 5.25 -11.77
CA THR A 56 -18.21 4.14 -10.80
C THR A 56 -17.24 3.10 -11.33
N ARG A 57 -16.15 2.85 -10.60
CA ARG A 57 -15.13 1.88 -10.96
C ARG A 57 -14.90 0.93 -9.80
N THR A 58 -14.63 -0.32 -10.12
CA THR A 58 -14.25 -1.34 -9.15
C THR A 58 -12.76 -1.59 -9.28
N ILE A 59 -12.06 -1.57 -8.15
CA ILE A 59 -10.63 -1.84 -8.06
C ILE A 59 -10.47 -3.13 -7.26
N THR A 60 -9.64 -4.05 -7.74
CA THR A 60 -9.25 -5.24 -6.99
C THR A 60 -8.14 -4.87 -6.00
N HIS A 61 -8.37 -5.12 -4.72
CA HIS A 61 -7.41 -4.86 -3.65
C HIS A 61 -6.31 -5.95 -3.58
N LEU A 62 -5.31 -5.76 -2.73
CA LEU A 62 -4.19 -6.67 -2.49
C LEU A 62 -4.62 -8.04 -1.94
N ASP A 63 -5.71 -8.10 -1.18
CA ASP A 63 -6.31 -9.34 -0.65
C ASP A 63 -7.34 -9.96 -1.62
N SER A 64 -7.44 -9.43 -2.85
CA SER A 64 -8.40 -9.81 -3.89
C SER A 64 -9.86 -9.41 -3.66
N HIS A 65 -10.20 -8.63 -2.63
CA HIS A 65 -11.56 -8.10 -2.51
C HIS A 65 -11.80 -6.92 -3.47
N GLU A 66 -13.07 -6.60 -3.73
CA GLU A 66 -13.47 -5.53 -4.65
C GLU A 66 -13.83 -4.23 -3.91
N VAL A 67 -13.10 -3.15 -4.20
CA VAL A 67 -13.39 -1.80 -3.68
C VAL A 67 -14.11 -0.99 -4.76
N VAL A 68 -15.35 -0.56 -4.47
CA VAL A 68 -16.13 0.27 -5.38
C VAL A 68 -15.83 1.75 -5.15
N VAL A 69 -15.16 2.40 -6.10
CA VAL A 69 -14.90 3.84 -6.14
C VAL A 69 -16.01 4.53 -6.92
N ARG A 70 -16.76 5.41 -6.26
CA ARG A 70 -17.88 6.13 -6.88
C ARG A 70 -17.73 7.64 -6.69
N ARG A 71 -17.83 8.38 -7.80
CA ARG A 71 -17.88 9.84 -7.85
C ARG A 71 -19.12 10.27 -8.63
N LYS A 72 -19.94 11.15 -8.04
CA LYS A 72 -21.19 11.64 -8.66
C LYS A 72 -21.07 13.04 -9.26
N SER A 73 -20.03 13.79 -8.89
CA SER A 73 -19.77 15.15 -9.36
C SER A 73 -18.71 15.14 -10.45
N VAL A 74 -18.55 16.29 -11.11
CA VAL A 74 -17.40 16.54 -11.98
C VAL A 74 -16.12 16.33 -11.18
N THR A 75 -15.21 15.52 -11.73
CA THR A 75 -13.88 15.26 -11.18
C THR A 75 -12.92 16.32 -11.68
N GLN A 76 -12.22 16.99 -10.76
CA GLN A 76 -11.14 17.90 -11.12
C GLN A 76 -9.83 17.14 -11.29
N PRO A 77 -8.90 17.62 -12.13
CA PRO A 77 -7.55 17.05 -12.21
C PRO A 77 -6.88 17.04 -10.82
N GLY A 78 -6.40 15.87 -10.38
CA GLY A 78 -5.78 15.72 -9.07
C GLY A 78 -6.77 15.51 -7.91
N ASP A 79 -8.06 15.33 -8.20
CA ASP A 79 -9.03 14.89 -7.18
C ASP A 79 -8.63 13.52 -6.62
N ILE A 80 -8.79 13.38 -5.30
CA ILE A 80 -8.49 12.14 -4.59
C ILE A 80 -9.76 11.60 -3.94
N VAL A 81 -10.03 10.31 -4.10
CA VAL A 81 -11.10 9.61 -3.39
C VAL A 81 -10.50 8.79 -2.26
N LEU A 82 -10.91 9.12 -1.03
CA LEU A 82 -10.51 8.37 0.17
C LEU A 82 -11.43 7.17 0.39
N LYS A 83 -10.82 6.01 0.62
CA LYS A 83 -11.46 4.77 1.07
C LYS A 83 -10.90 4.40 2.43
N LYS A 84 -11.72 4.67 3.45
CA LYS A 84 -11.33 4.48 4.85
C LYS A 84 -11.21 3.01 5.20
N GLY A 85 -10.12 2.63 5.88
CA GLY A 85 -9.90 1.25 6.34
C GLY A 85 -9.45 0.27 5.25
N GLU A 86 -9.13 0.76 4.06
CA GLU A 86 -8.66 -0.05 2.92
C GLU A 86 -7.14 0.10 2.70
N GLY A 87 -6.39 0.59 3.67
CA GLY A 87 -4.93 0.72 3.61
C GLY A 87 -4.19 -0.52 4.11
N MET A 88 -2.95 -0.33 4.57
CA MET A 88 -2.14 -1.42 5.14
C MET A 88 -2.55 -1.71 6.60
N PRO A 89 -2.40 -2.97 7.06
CA PRO A 89 -2.65 -3.30 8.46
C PRO A 89 -1.66 -2.62 9.39
N LYS A 90 -2.17 -2.00 10.44
CA LYS A 90 -1.42 -1.36 11.51
C LYS A 90 -1.17 -2.35 12.66
N THR A 91 -0.16 -2.07 13.48
CA THR A 91 0.20 -2.91 14.64
C THR A 91 -0.93 -3.02 15.68
N ASN A 92 -1.82 -2.04 15.75
CA ASN A 92 -2.98 -2.03 16.65
C ASN A 92 -4.19 -2.83 16.13
N GLY A 93 -4.09 -3.46 14.96
CA GLY A 93 -5.18 -4.22 14.34
C GLY A 93 -6.17 -3.38 13.52
N GLU A 94 -5.96 -2.06 13.44
CA GLU A 94 -6.67 -1.20 12.50
C GLU A 94 -6.01 -1.23 11.12
N TYR A 95 -6.69 -0.68 10.12
CA TYR A 95 -6.15 -0.49 8.79
C TYR A 95 -5.87 0.99 8.55
N GLY A 96 -4.91 1.29 7.68
CA GLY A 96 -4.76 2.61 7.07
C GLY A 96 -5.89 2.90 6.09
N ASP A 97 -5.72 3.95 5.30
CA ASP A 97 -6.66 4.35 4.27
C ASP A 97 -6.10 4.16 2.85
N LEU A 98 -6.99 3.97 1.88
CA LEU A 98 -6.65 3.93 0.46
C LEU A 98 -7.00 5.27 -0.21
N TYR A 99 -6.02 5.90 -0.82
CA TYR A 99 -6.13 7.12 -1.60
C TYR A 99 -6.12 6.78 -3.09
N VAL A 100 -7.25 7.01 -3.74
CA VAL A 100 -7.40 6.80 -5.18
C VAL A 100 -7.26 8.13 -5.90
N HIS A 101 -6.15 8.32 -6.59
CA HIS A 101 -5.88 9.51 -7.39
C HIS A 101 -6.59 9.40 -8.74
N LEU A 102 -7.51 10.32 -9.01
CA LEU A 102 -8.25 10.37 -10.26
C LEU A 102 -7.43 11.18 -11.28
N LYS A 103 -6.99 10.52 -12.36
CA LYS A 103 -6.15 11.11 -13.42
C LYS A 103 -6.82 11.06 -14.78
#